data_AF-Q71IV5-F1
#
_entry.id   AF-Q71IV5-F1
#
_cell.length_a   1.000
_cell.length_b   1.000
_cell.length_c   1.000
_cell.angle_alpha   90.00
_cell.angle_beta   90.00
_cell.angle_gamma   90.00
#
_symmetry.space_group_name_H-M   'P 1'
#
loop_
_entity.id
_entity.type
_entity.pdbx_description
1 polymer ?
#
loop_
_entity_poly.entity_id
_entity_poly.type
_entity_poly.pdbx_seq_one_letter_code
_entity_poly.pdbx_strand_id
1 'polypeptide(L)' 'IRAQELLGLEKNEVISFEDAPAGVAAIKAAGQFAVGIGDPIVLKGADYIVGSTSALDLTEIEKVFEAGN' A
#
# COMPACT_ATOMS: atom_id res chain seq x y z
N ILE A 1 -10.00 -1.46 6.16
CA ILE A 1 -10.77 -2.66 6.62
C ILE A 1 -12.08 -2.82 5.85
N ARG A 2 -13.11 -1.98 5.98
CA ARG A 2 -14.43 -2.23 5.36
C ARG A 2 -14.43 -2.52 3.84
N ALA A 3 -13.51 -1.95 3.06
CA ALA A 3 -13.46 -2.15 1.61
C ALA A 3 -13.17 -3.61 1.20
N GLN A 4 -12.17 -4.27 1.80
CA GLN A 4 -11.85 -5.67 1.48
C GLN A 4 -12.97 -6.62 1.95
N GLU A 5 -13.58 -6.32 3.11
CA GLU A 5 -14.65 -7.13 3.68
C GLU A 5 -15.89 -7.15 2.79
N LEU A 6 -16.20 -6.03 2.12
CA LEU A 6 -17.29 -5.95 1.14
C LEU A 6 -17.08 -6.85 -0.08
N LEU A 7 -15.82 -7.21 -0.37
CA LEU A 7 -15.43 -8.09 -1.46
C LEU A 7 -15.13 -9.52 -1.00
N GLY A 8 -15.22 -9.80 0.30
CA GLY A 8 -14.88 -11.11 0.86
C GLY A 8 -13.39 -11.45 0.77
N LEU A 9 -12.52 -10.44 0.75
CA LEU A 9 -11.06 -10.60 0.64
C LEU A 9 -10.37 -10.44 2.01
N GLU A 10 -9.31 -11.21 2.21
CA GLU A 10 -8.40 -11.11 3.34
C GLU A 10 -7.44 -9.92 3.20
N LYS A 11 -6.82 -9.51 4.32
CA LYS A 11 -5.92 -8.35 4.34
C LYS A 11 -4.66 -8.52 3.49
N ASN A 12 -4.25 -9.76 3.26
CA ASN A 12 -3.11 -10.16 2.42
C ASN A 12 -3.55 -10.52 0.99
N GLU A 13 -4.78 -10.20 0.60
CA GLU A 13 -5.27 -10.32 -0.78
C GLU A 13 -5.51 -8.94 -1.42
N VAL A 14 -5.12 -7.86 -0.73
CA VAL A 14 -5.36 -6.47 -1.17
C VAL A 14 -4.14 -5.59 -0.99
N ILE A 15 -3.98 -4.65 -1.92
CA ILE A 15 -2.98 -3.59 -1.90
C ILE A 15 -3.70 -2.26 -1.78
N SER A 16 -3.26 -1.40 -0.85
CA SER A 16 -3.85 -0.07 -0.63
C SER A 16 -2.88 1.03 -1.06
N PHE A 17 -3.38 2.06 -1.73
CA PHE A 17 -2.61 3.20 -2.23
C PHE A 17 -2.97 4.46 -1.45
N GLU A 18 -1.97 5.25 -1.06
CA GLU A 18 -2.19 6.46 -0.26
C GLU A 18 -1.09 7.52 -0.50
N ASP A 19 -1.43 8.80 -0.44
CA ASP A 19 -0.51 9.94 -0.60
C ASP A 19 -0.24 10.72 0.71
N ALA A 20 -0.82 10.27 1.84
CA ALA A 20 -0.72 10.90 3.14
C ALA A 20 -0.21 9.96 4.26
N PRO A 21 0.62 10.45 5.20
CA PRO A 21 1.12 9.64 6.33
C PRO A 21 0.01 9.03 7.20
N ALA A 22 -1.10 9.76 7.38
CA ALA A 22 -2.21 9.31 8.21
C ALA A 22 -2.93 8.10 7.60
N GLY A 23 -3.14 8.11 6.28
CA GLY A 23 -3.77 6.98 5.59
C GLY A 23 -2.82 5.77 5.53
N VAL A 24 -1.52 5.98 5.30
CA VAL A 24 -0.51 4.92 5.38
C VAL A 24 -0.54 4.26 6.77
N ALA A 25 -0.57 5.04 7.84
CA ALA A 25 -0.68 4.51 9.20
C ALA A 25 -1.97 3.69 9.40
N ALA A 26 -3.10 4.12 8.82
CA ALA A 26 -4.35 3.38 8.87
C ALA A 26 -4.29 2.05 8.10
N ILE A 27 -3.68 2.03 6.91
CA ILE A 27 -3.44 0.80 6.12
C ILE A 27 -2.58 -0.18 6.92
N LYS A 28 -1.47 0.29 7.51
CA LYS A 28 -0.59 -0.56 8.32
C LYS A 28 -1.28 -1.07 9.59
N ALA A 29 -2.09 -0.24 10.26
CA ALA A 29 -2.89 -0.68 11.41
C ALA A 29 -3.95 -1.74 11.04
N ALA A 30 -4.44 -1.72 9.80
CA ALA A 30 -5.31 -2.76 9.24
C ALA A 30 -4.54 -4.05 8.85
N GLY A 31 -3.20 -4.05 8.93
CA GLY A 31 -2.36 -5.17 8.53
C GLY A 31 -2.35 -5.42 7.01
N GLN A 32 -2.64 -4.38 6.22
CA GLN A 32 -2.62 -4.42 4.76
C GLN A 32 -1.27 -3.93 4.23
N PHE A 33 -0.97 -4.26 2.97
CA PHE A 33 0.16 -3.71 2.25
C PHE A 33 -0.14 -2.29 1.74
N ALA A 34 0.81 -1.38 1.93
CA ALA A 34 0.69 0.04 1.62
C ALA A 34 1.66 0.46 0.49
N VAL A 35 1.11 1.01 -0.59
CA VAL A 35 1.85 1.73 -1.61
C VAL A 35 1.69 3.24 -1.38
N GLY A 36 2.78 3.91 -1.04
CA GLY A 36 2.85 5.37 -0.91
C GLY A 36 3.09 6.05 -2.25
N ILE A 37 2.38 7.15 -2.52
CA ILE A 37 2.57 7.96 -3.73
C ILE A 37 2.97 9.38 -3.33
N GLY A 38 4.26 9.71 -3.45
CA GLY A 38 4.78 11.04 -3.14
C GLY A 38 6.17 11.01 -2.52
N ASP A 39 6.40 11.88 -1.53
CA ASP A 39 7.69 12.06 -0.90
C ASP A 39 8.05 10.85 0.02
N PRO A 40 9.20 10.19 -0.20
CA PRO A 40 9.58 9.00 0.56
C PRO A 40 9.93 9.28 2.03
N ILE A 41 10.33 10.50 2.38
CA ILE A 41 10.57 10.91 3.77
C ILE A 41 9.24 11.04 4.50
N VAL A 42 8.25 11.64 3.84
CA VAL A 42 6.89 11.81 4.37
C VAL A 42 6.18 10.47 4.51
N LEU A 43 6.29 9.60 3.51
CA LEU A 43 5.56 8.34 3.40
C LEU A 43 6.34 7.10 3.87
N LYS A 44 7.42 7.29 4.64
CA LYS A 44 8.32 6.22 5.14
C LYS A 44 7.68 5.03 5.85
N GLY A 45 6.38 5.10 6.19
CA GLY A 45 5.62 4.00 6.78
C GLY A 45 4.99 3.04 5.76
N ALA A 46 5.06 3.35 4.46
CA ALA A 46 4.56 2.48 3.39
C ALA A 46 5.58 1.38 3.06
N ASP A 47 5.10 0.27 2.53
CA ASP A 47 5.93 -0.88 2.16
C ASP A 47 6.65 -0.65 0.82
N TYR A 48 6.01 0.12 -0.07
CA TYR A 48 6.56 0.53 -1.36
C TYR A 48 6.20 2.00 -1.63
N ILE A 49 7.12 2.79 -2.19
CA ILE A 49 6.88 4.22 -2.43
C ILE A 49 7.30 4.59 -3.86
N VAL A 50 6.42 5.29 -4.57
CA VAL A 50 6.69 5.91 -5.87
C VAL A 50 6.50 7.41 -5.79
N GLY A 51 7.22 8.18 -6.63
CA GLY A 51 7.12 9.65 -6.61
C GLY A 51 5.82 10.23 -7.19
N SER A 52 5.11 9.47 -8.01
CA SER A 52 3.86 9.88 -8.67
C SER A 52 3.09 8.67 -9.18
N THR A 53 1.81 8.86 -9.53
CA THR A 53 0.97 7.80 -10.12
C THR A 53 1.51 7.29 -11.45
N SER A 54 2.24 8.10 -12.21
CA SER A 54 2.88 7.70 -13.47
C SER A 54 4.04 6.72 -13.29
N ALA A 55 4.55 6.58 -12.07
CA ALA A 55 5.63 5.66 -11.72
C ALA A 55 5.10 4.33 -11.14
N LEU A 56 3.78 4.13 -11.12
CA LEU A 56 3.18 2.84 -10.74
C LEU A 56 3.48 1.80 -11.81
N ASP A 57 4.15 0.73 -11.40
CA ASP A 57 4.44 -0.44 -12.22
C ASP A 57 3.90 -1.68 -11.49
N LEU A 58 2.99 -2.41 -12.14
CA LEU A 58 2.34 -3.57 -11.52
C LEU A 58 3.35 -4.67 -11.18
N THR A 59 4.33 -4.90 -12.05
CA THR A 59 5.32 -5.97 -11.88
C THR A 59 6.19 -5.72 -10.65
N GLU A 60 6.63 -4.47 -10.45
CA GLU A 60 7.40 -4.12 -9.26
C GLU A 60 6.54 -4.16 -7.98
N ILE A 61 5.27 -3.75 -8.06
CA ILE A 61 4.36 -3.82 -6.91
C ILE A 61 4.14 -5.28 -6.49
N GLU A 62 3.84 -6.19 -7.43
CA GLU A 62 3.64 -7.62 -7.16
C GLU A 62 4.89 -8.24 -6.54
N LYS A 63 6.06 -7.94 -7.09
CA LYS A 63 7.34 -8.44 -6.58
C LYS A 63 7.60 -8.02 -5.13
N VAL A 64 7.31 -6.77 -4.75
CA VAL A 64 7.48 -6.31 -3.37
C VAL A 64 6.42 -6.90 -2.44
N PHE A 65 5.18 -7.02 -2.92
CA PHE A 65 4.07 -7.62 -2.17
C PHE A 65 4.33 -9.09 -1.82
N GLU A 66 4.81 -9.89 -2.79
CA GLU A 66 5.14 -11.30 -2.60
C GLU A 66 6.38 -11.52 -1.73
N ALA A 67 7.35 -10.60 -1.76
CA ALA A 67 8.55 -10.71 -0.93
C ALA A 67 8.29 -10.44 0.56
N GLY A 68 7.20 -9.75 0.90
CA GLY A 68 6.82 -9.37 2.26
C GLY A 68 5.72 -10.23 2.90
N ASN A 69 5.07 -11.10 2.13
CA ASN A 69 4.06 -12.07 2.58
C ASN A 69 4.69 -13.44 2.87
#